data_AF-A0A7X8CYM6-F1
#
_entry.id   AF-A0A7X8CYM6-F1
#
_cell.length_a   1.000
_cell.length_b   1.000
_cell.length_c   1.000
_cell.angle_alpha   90.00
_cell.angle_beta   90.00
_cell.angle_gamma   90.00
#
_symmetry.space_group_name_H-M   'P 1'
#
loop_
_entity.id
_entity.type
_entity.pdbx_description
1 polymer ?
#
loop_
_entity_poly.entity_id
_entity_poly.type
_entity_poly.pdbx_seq_one_letter_code
_entity_poly.pdbx_strand_id
1 'polypeptide(L)'
;MKLPRTMLVLTLTVLAARLSFAQPEIELRFFDKRIYYTDSEIFLKITISNPSAAPYRFKLAEGRMFSLAFEARTPSNRTLDASDTYKRTVASGSPVYYREIALQPGEEYSFVEDLRRYVRMDEAGVYRVRVLFHPELLRPDSRPVYSRDLVVSVRPGAGIPSIAETLSAETG
;
A
#
# COMPACT_ATOMS: atom_id res chain seq x y z
N MET A 1 -37.33 -34.80 -25.60
CA MET A 1 -36.06 -34.42 -26.27
C MET A 1 -34.93 -34.57 -25.26
N LYS A 2 -34.16 -35.67 -25.30
CA LYS A 2 -33.13 -35.98 -24.29
C LYS A 2 -31.82 -35.29 -24.70
N LEU A 3 -31.39 -34.28 -23.94
CA LEU A 3 -30.11 -33.63 -24.15
C LEU A 3 -28.99 -34.67 -23.98
N PRO A 4 -28.09 -34.89 -24.95
CA PRO A 4 -27.05 -35.90 -24.83
C PRO A 4 -26.08 -35.52 -23.70
N ARG A 5 -25.76 -36.49 -22.82
CA ARG A 5 -24.88 -36.30 -21.65
C ARG A 5 -23.52 -35.68 -22.01
N THR A 6 -23.02 -35.93 -23.21
CA THR A 6 -21.78 -35.34 -23.75
C THR A 6 -21.87 -33.83 -23.97
N MET A 7 -23.04 -33.33 -24.34
CA MET A 7 -23.27 -31.90 -24.56
C MET A 7 -23.35 -31.13 -23.24
N LEU A 8 -23.79 -31.78 -22.14
CA LEU A 8 -23.79 -31.21 -20.78
C LEU A 8 -22.36 -31.12 -20.21
N VAL A 9 -21.52 -32.13 -20.45
CA VAL A 9 -20.11 -32.10 -20.02
C VAL A 9 -19.35 -31.01 -20.76
N LEU A 10 -19.54 -30.88 -22.07
CA LEU A 10 -18.85 -29.85 -22.87
C LEU A 10 -19.26 -28.41 -22.47
N THR A 11 -20.53 -28.19 -22.11
CA THR A 11 -20.99 -26.88 -21.62
C THR A 11 -20.51 -26.56 -20.20
N LEU A 12 -20.33 -27.57 -19.34
CA LEU A 12 -19.80 -27.37 -17.99
C LEU A 12 -18.29 -27.05 -17.98
N THR A 13 -17.50 -27.66 -18.88
CA THR A 13 -16.06 -27.37 -19.00
C THR A 13 -15.78 -26.00 -19.60
N VAL A 14 -16.59 -25.54 -20.56
CA VAL A 14 -16.45 -24.19 -21.16
C VAL A 14 -16.92 -23.09 -20.18
N LEU A 15 -17.82 -23.40 -19.24
CA LEU A 15 -18.25 -22.46 -18.19
C LEU A 15 -17.25 -22.37 -17.02
N ALA A 16 -16.46 -23.41 -16.73
CA ALA A 16 -15.40 -23.38 -15.72
C ALA A 16 -14.15 -22.59 -16.18
N ALA A 17 -13.97 -22.41 -17.49
CA ALA A 17 -12.92 -21.56 -18.06
C ALA A 17 -13.29 -20.06 -18.08
N ARG A 18 -14.36 -19.65 -17.39
CA ARG A 18 -14.70 -18.25 -17.16
C ARG A 18 -13.60 -17.61 -16.32
N LEU A 19 -12.58 -17.09 -17.02
CA LEU A 19 -11.70 -15.99 -16.64
C LEU A 19 -11.57 -15.82 -15.12
N SER A 20 -10.72 -16.63 -14.50
CA SER A 20 -10.04 -16.17 -13.30
C SER A 20 -9.24 -14.93 -13.72
N PHE A 21 -9.86 -13.76 -13.63
CA PHE A 21 -9.15 -12.49 -13.64
C PHE A 21 -8.30 -12.51 -12.38
N ALA A 22 -7.07 -13.02 -12.49
CA ALA A 22 -6.14 -12.96 -11.39
C ALA A 22 -5.89 -11.47 -11.12
N GLN A 23 -6.24 -11.06 -9.91
CA GLN A 23 -5.96 -9.71 -9.43
C GLN A 23 -4.44 -9.55 -9.33
N PRO A 24 -3.90 -8.33 -9.52
CA PRO A 24 -2.49 -8.12 -9.28
C PRO A 24 -2.17 -8.43 -7.82
N GLU A 25 -0.97 -8.95 -7.57
CA GLU A 25 -0.47 -9.06 -6.20
C GLU A 25 0.31 -7.79 -5.87
N ILE A 26 0.04 -7.22 -4.69
CA ILE A 26 0.73 -6.04 -4.19
C ILE A 26 1.61 -6.45 -3.03
N GLU A 27 2.90 -6.23 -3.19
CA GLU A 27 3.88 -6.48 -2.15
C GLU A 27 4.43 -5.16 -1.60
N LEU A 28 4.56 -5.11 -0.26
CA LEU A 28 5.09 -3.97 0.47
C LEU A 28 6.33 -4.42 1.26
N ARG A 29 7.48 -3.80 0.99
CA ARG A 29 8.75 -4.08 1.69
C ARG A 29 9.41 -2.78 2.13
N PHE A 30 10.30 -2.85 3.13
CA PHE A 30 11.20 -1.74 3.40
C PHE A 30 12.12 -1.52 2.19
N PHE A 31 12.29 -0.27 1.78
CA PHE A 31 13.30 0.09 0.79
C PHE A 31 14.69 0.03 1.43
N ASP A 32 14.87 0.66 2.59
CA ASP A 32 16.10 0.69 3.38
C ASP A 32 15.83 0.32 4.85
N LYS A 33 15.85 -0.97 5.19
CA LYS A 33 15.52 -1.41 6.56
C LYS A 33 16.57 -0.91 7.57
N ARG A 34 16.19 0.10 8.35
CA ARG A 34 16.96 0.69 9.45
C ARG A 34 16.12 0.83 10.72
N ILE A 35 16.75 1.33 11.79
CA ILE A 35 16.01 1.75 12.99
C ILE A 35 15.30 3.05 12.65
N TYR A 36 13.98 3.06 12.77
CA TYR A 36 13.16 4.25 12.53
C TYR A 36 12.80 4.91 13.85
N TYR A 37 12.84 6.23 13.85
CA TYR A 37 12.40 7.10 14.93
C TYR A 37 11.17 7.89 14.48
N THR A 38 10.45 8.53 15.42
CA THR A 38 9.24 9.32 15.14
C THR A 38 9.45 10.43 14.10
N ASP A 39 10.69 10.92 13.96
CA ASP A 39 11.12 11.94 13.01
C ASP A 39 11.83 11.40 11.76
N SER A 40 12.04 10.08 11.65
CA SER A 40 12.68 9.45 10.49
C SER A 40 11.76 9.35 9.29
N GLU A 41 12.27 9.53 8.07
CA GLU A 41 11.57 9.09 6.85
C GLU A 41 11.55 7.56 6.77
N ILE A 42 10.42 7.00 6.33
CA ILE A 42 10.21 5.54 6.25
C ILE A 42 9.88 5.19 4.80
N PHE A 43 10.93 4.89 4.03
CA PHE A 43 10.77 4.54 2.62
C PHE A 43 10.35 3.07 2.47
N LEU A 44 9.23 2.87 1.78
CA LEU A 44 8.69 1.57 1.47
C LEU A 44 8.75 1.36 -0.04
N LYS A 45 9.21 0.17 -0.45
CA LYS A 45 9.12 -0.30 -1.82
C LYS A 45 7.77 -1.00 -2.01
N ILE A 46 7.02 -0.51 -2.98
CA ILE A 46 5.75 -1.10 -3.43
C ILE A 46 6.03 -1.82 -4.74
N THR A 47 5.66 -3.09 -4.80
CA THR A 47 5.75 -3.92 -6.02
C THR A 47 4.35 -4.36 -6.42
N ILE A 48 3.99 -4.11 -7.68
CA ILE A 48 2.77 -4.59 -8.32
C ILE A 48 3.19 -5.69 -9.27
N SER A 49 2.72 -6.92 -9.08
CA SER A 49 3.03 -8.05 -9.94
C SER A 49 1.79 -8.60 -10.64
N ASN A 50 1.99 -9.13 -11.85
CA ASN A 50 0.96 -9.81 -12.61
C ASN A 50 1.20 -11.33 -12.62
N PRO A 51 0.63 -12.08 -11.67
CA PRO A 51 0.75 -13.55 -11.67
C PRO A 51 -0.21 -14.23 -12.68
N SER A 52 -1.04 -13.46 -13.38
CA SER A 52 -2.04 -14.00 -14.30
C SER A 52 -1.46 -14.33 -15.68
N ALA A 53 -2.21 -15.11 -16.47
CA ALA A 53 -1.86 -15.42 -17.86
C ALA A 53 -2.27 -14.33 -18.86
N ALA A 54 -2.92 -13.24 -18.42
CA ALA A 54 -3.37 -12.15 -19.27
C ALA A 54 -2.64 -10.83 -18.91
N PRO A 55 -2.48 -9.88 -19.84
CA PRO A 55 -1.91 -8.58 -19.50
C PRO A 55 -2.77 -7.84 -18.47
N TYR A 56 -2.14 -7.30 -17.43
CA TYR A 56 -2.78 -6.47 -16.42
C TYR A 56 -2.49 -4.99 -16.70
N ARG A 57 -3.55 -4.19 -16.88
CA ARG A 57 -3.44 -2.75 -17.15
C ARG A 57 -3.94 -1.94 -15.97
N PHE A 58 -3.22 -0.88 -15.65
CA PHE A 58 -3.61 0.06 -14.61
C PHE A 58 -3.11 1.47 -14.89
N LYS A 59 -3.77 2.45 -14.27
CA LYS A 59 -3.36 3.85 -14.26
C LYS A 59 -2.55 4.13 -13.02
N LEU A 60 -1.43 4.82 -13.22
CA LEU A 60 -0.57 5.26 -12.14
C LEU A 60 -0.35 6.77 -12.26
N ALA A 61 -0.90 7.52 -11.31
CA ALA A 61 -0.76 8.96 -11.23
C ALA A 61 0.71 9.36 -11.06
N GLU A 62 1.09 10.51 -11.60
CA GLU A 62 2.42 11.09 -11.33
C GLU A 62 2.55 11.45 -9.85
N GLY A 63 1.50 12.10 -9.30
CA GLY A 63 1.30 12.22 -7.86
C GLY A 63 0.72 10.92 -7.30
N ARG A 64 1.57 10.02 -6.79
CA ARG A 64 1.20 8.66 -6.34
C ARG A 64 0.08 8.61 -5.30
N MET A 65 -0.17 9.68 -4.55
CA MET A 65 -1.31 9.82 -3.63
C MET A 65 -2.69 9.73 -4.31
N PHE A 66 -2.77 9.94 -5.63
CA PHE A 66 -3.99 9.69 -6.40
C PHE A 66 -4.10 8.25 -6.92
N SER A 67 -3.14 7.38 -6.61
CA SER A 67 -3.20 5.94 -6.93
C SER A 67 -3.03 5.06 -5.68
N LEU A 68 -2.62 5.63 -4.55
CA LEU A 68 -2.25 4.91 -3.35
C LEU A 68 -2.80 5.59 -2.11
N ALA A 69 -3.24 4.77 -1.17
CA ALA A 69 -3.41 5.15 0.22
C ALA A 69 -2.67 4.14 1.11
N PHE A 70 -2.43 4.50 2.36
CA PHE A 70 -1.90 3.59 3.36
C PHE A 70 -2.87 3.50 4.54
N GLU A 71 -3.06 2.28 5.03
CA GLU A 71 -3.69 2.03 6.32
C GLU A 71 -2.62 1.55 7.28
N ALA A 72 -2.48 2.23 8.41
CA ALA A 72 -1.67 1.76 9.53
C ALA A 72 -2.54 1.53 10.75
N ARG A 73 -2.27 0.45 11.48
CA ARG A 73 -2.97 0.10 12.71
C ARG A 73 -2.00 -0.23 13.84
N THR A 74 -2.35 0.17 15.05
CA THR A 74 -1.66 -0.29 16.27
C THR A 74 -1.92 -1.78 16.54
N PRO A 75 -1.23 -2.41 17.50
CA PRO A 75 -1.51 -3.79 17.89
C PRO A 75 -2.91 -3.95 18.49
N SER A 76 -3.43 -2.89 19.13
CA SER A 76 -4.82 -2.79 19.60
C SER A 76 -5.85 -2.51 18.49
N ASN A 77 -5.45 -2.61 17.22
CA ASN A 77 -6.29 -2.41 16.05
C ASN A 77 -6.87 -0.99 15.90
N ARG A 78 -6.27 0.01 16.56
CA ARG A 78 -6.60 1.43 16.34
C ARG A 78 -5.97 1.87 15.02
N THR A 79 -6.79 2.38 14.11
CA THR A 79 -6.32 2.97 12.84
C THR A 79 -5.67 4.33 13.12
N LEU A 80 -4.55 4.60 12.44
CA LEU A 80 -3.87 5.88 12.48
C LEU A 80 -4.49 6.85 11.47
N ASP A 81 -4.46 8.13 11.79
CA ASP A 81 -4.95 9.18 10.90
C ASP A 81 -4.07 9.34 9.66
N ALA A 82 -4.70 9.70 8.54
CA ALA A 82 -3.96 10.16 7.36
C ALA A 82 -3.17 11.45 7.68
N SER A 83 -2.01 11.59 7.05
CA SER A 83 -1.17 12.78 7.19
C SER A 83 -1.88 14.02 6.60
N ASP A 84 -1.48 15.21 7.05
CA ASP A 84 -2.00 16.46 6.49
C ASP A 84 -1.57 16.65 5.03
N THR A 85 -0.39 16.17 4.66
CA THR A 85 0.11 16.20 3.27
C THR A 85 -0.79 15.37 2.37
N TYR A 86 -1.17 14.16 2.79
CA TYR A 86 -2.07 13.30 2.04
C TYR A 86 -3.44 13.95 1.89
N LYS A 87 -4.05 14.37 3.02
CA LYS A 87 -5.37 15.03 3.03
C LYS A 87 -5.41 16.24 2.10
N ARG A 88 -4.43 17.14 2.18
CA ARG A 88 -4.35 18.33 1.31
C ARG A 88 -4.16 17.97 -0.16
N THR A 89 -3.34 16.96 -0.46
CA THR A 89 -3.07 16.55 -1.84
C THR A 89 -4.31 15.95 -2.48
N VAL A 90 -4.95 14.99 -1.81
CA VAL A 90 -6.13 14.31 -2.38
C VAL A 90 -7.37 15.20 -2.42
N ALA A 91 -7.46 16.19 -1.54
CA ALA A 91 -8.51 17.21 -1.57
C ALA A 91 -8.22 18.34 -2.57
N SER A 92 -7.03 18.37 -3.18
CA SER A 92 -6.73 19.38 -4.19
C SER A 92 -7.58 19.16 -5.44
N GLY A 93 -8.20 20.22 -5.96
CA GLY A 93 -8.96 20.19 -7.21
C GLY A 93 -8.08 20.20 -8.47
N SER A 94 -6.79 19.88 -8.34
CA SER A 94 -5.82 19.95 -9.43
C SER A 94 -6.02 18.80 -10.43
N PRO A 95 -5.79 19.03 -11.74
CA PRO A 95 -5.78 17.95 -12.72
C PRO A 95 -4.77 16.85 -12.35
N VAL A 96 -5.21 15.58 -12.44
CA VAL A 96 -4.37 14.42 -12.14
C VAL A 96 -3.83 13.84 -13.43
N TYR A 97 -2.55 14.06 -13.69
CA TYR A 97 -1.82 13.38 -14.77
C TYR A 97 -1.46 11.96 -14.36
N TYR A 98 -1.59 11.02 -15.29
CA TYR A 98 -1.30 9.61 -15.06
C TYR A 98 -0.70 8.95 -16.29
N ARG A 99 -0.06 7.80 -16.04
CA ARG A 99 0.43 6.89 -17.08
C ARG A 99 -0.39 5.61 -17.04
N GLU A 100 -0.66 5.04 -18.20
CA GLU A 100 -1.17 3.68 -18.28
C GLU A 100 0.01 2.71 -18.37
N ILE A 101 0.03 1.71 -17.50
CA ILE A 101 1.06 0.69 -17.43
C ILE A 101 0.40 -0.65 -17.74
N ALA A 102 1.02 -1.44 -18.61
CA ALA A 102 0.59 -2.79 -18.94
C ALA A 102 1.69 -3.78 -18.51
N LEU A 103 1.37 -4.64 -17.53
CA LEU A 103 2.23 -5.74 -17.11
C LEU A 103 1.84 -7.00 -17.86
N GLN A 104 2.79 -7.59 -18.58
CA GLN A 104 2.66 -8.92 -19.16
C GLN A 104 2.66 -9.99 -18.06
N PRO A 105 2.25 -11.23 -18.36
CA PRO A 105 2.32 -12.35 -17.43
C PRO A 105 3.73 -12.51 -16.82
N GLY A 106 3.81 -12.50 -15.50
CA GLY A 106 5.06 -12.62 -14.74
C GLY A 106 5.85 -11.31 -14.58
N GLU A 107 5.38 -10.19 -15.14
CA GLU A 107 6.05 -8.89 -14.96
C GLU A 107 5.68 -8.22 -13.63
N GLU A 108 6.60 -7.36 -13.18
CA GLU A 108 6.49 -6.60 -11.96
C GLU A 108 6.84 -5.13 -12.21
N TYR A 109 6.13 -4.21 -11.54
CA TYR A 109 6.48 -2.81 -11.48
C TYR A 109 6.72 -2.38 -10.04
N SER A 110 7.88 -1.79 -9.78
CA SER A 110 8.29 -1.36 -8.44
C SER A 110 8.55 0.14 -8.39
N PHE A 111 8.19 0.76 -7.27
CA PHE A 111 8.55 2.14 -6.95
C PHE A 111 8.62 2.34 -5.43
N VAL A 112 9.11 3.49 -4.99
CA VAL A 112 9.36 3.80 -3.58
C VAL A 112 8.52 4.99 -3.16
N GLU A 113 7.92 4.92 -1.97
CA GLU A 113 7.17 6.01 -1.34
C GLU A 113 7.57 6.17 0.12
N ASP A 114 7.52 7.39 0.63
CA ASP A 114 7.67 7.67 2.06
C ASP A 114 6.31 7.51 2.77
N LEU A 115 6.21 6.53 3.66
CA LEU A 115 5.01 6.23 4.43
C LEU A 115 4.48 7.44 5.21
N ARG A 116 5.37 8.32 5.71
CA ARG A 116 4.97 9.48 6.53
C ARG A 116 4.24 10.55 5.74
N ARG A 117 4.38 10.55 4.41
CA ARG A 117 3.57 11.39 3.54
C ARG A 117 2.12 10.94 3.47
N TYR A 118 1.79 9.71 3.88
CA TYR A 118 0.43 9.13 3.82
C TYR A 118 -0.23 9.04 5.18
N VAL A 119 0.52 8.62 6.22
CA VAL A 119 -0.01 8.34 7.55
C VAL A 119 0.74 9.16 8.61
N ARG A 120 0.00 9.65 9.61
CA ARG A 120 0.55 10.36 10.75
C ARG A 120 1.12 9.37 11.77
N MET A 121 2.44 9.32 11.91
CA MET A 121 3.17 8.39 12.78
C MET A 121 3.98 9.14 13.85
N ASP A 122 3.28 9.86 14.73
CA ASP A 122 3.92 10.75 15.71
C ASP A 122 4.30 10.05 17.02
N GLU A 123 3.69 8.91 17.28
CA GLU A 123 3.93 8.11 18.48
C GLU A 123 4.98 7.02 18.17
N ALA A 124 5.77 6.67 19.18
CA ALA A 124 6.59 5.48 19.11
C ALA A 124 5.72 4.22 19.28
N GLY A 125 6.05 3.14 18.58
CA GLY A 125 5.28 1.91 18.65
C GLY A 125 5.55 0.92 17.53
N VAL A 126 4.74 -0.14 17.51
CA VAL A 126 4.72 -1.14 16.45
C VAL A 126 3.42 -1.02 15.69
N TYR A 127 3.48 -0.97 14.37
CA TYR A 127 2.33 -0.74 13.49
C TYR A 127 2.25 -1.82 12.44
N ARG A 128 1.03 -2.26 12.12
CA ARG A 128 0.74 -3.05 10.91
C ARG A 128 0.34 -2.07 9.82
N VAL A 129 1.07 -2.08 8.72
CA VAL A 129 0.91 -1.14 7.61
C VAL A 129 0.59 -1.92 6.36
N ARG A 130 -0.40 -1.48 5.60
CA ARG A 130 -0.68 -2.00 4.26
C ARG A 130 -0.95 -0.88 3.29
N VAL A 131 -0.64 -1.11 2.01
CA VAL A 131 -0.95 -0.18 0.94
C VAL A 131 -2.26 -0.58 0.25
N LEU A 132 -3.03 0.43 -0.12
CA LEU A 132 -4.25 0.35 -0.90
C LEU A 132 -3.93 0.92 -2.27
N PHE A 133 -3.86 0.07 -3.29
CA PHE A 133 -3.61 0.49 -4.65
C PHE A 133 -4.92 0.64 -5.42
N HIS A 134 -5.13 1.80 -6.04
CA HIS A 134 -6.31 2.12 -6.85
C HIS A 134 -5.96 2.06 -8.35
N PRO A 135 -6.25 0.95 -9.06
CA PRO A 135 -5.82 0.76 -10.45
C PRO A 135 -6.42 1.77 -11.42
N GLU A 136 -7.57 2.34 -11.07
CA GLU A 136 -8.28 3.34 -11.87
C GLU A 136 -8.17 4.75 -11.26
N LEU A 137 -7.14 4.99 -10.43
CA LEU A 137 -6.98 6.20 -9.61
C LEU A 137 -7.99 6.26 -8.45
N LEU A 138 -7.64 7.03 -7.43
CA LEU A 138 -8.44 7.27 -6.24
C LEU A 138 -9.73 8.01 -6.63
N ARG A 139 -10.86 7.34 -6.45
CA ARG A 139 -12.22 7.89 -6.63
C ARG A 139 -13.15 7.33 -5.53
N PRO A 140 -14.27 7.99 -5.23
CA PRO A 140 -15.21 7.51 -4.21
C PRO A 140 -15.71 6.07 -4.43
N ASP A 141 -15.79 5.63 -5.69
CA ASP A 141 -16.26 4.30 -6.12
C ASP A 141 -15.12 3.31 -6.43
N SER A 142 -13.88 3.75 -6.30
CA SER A 142 -12.71 2.93 -6.64
C SER A 142 -12.59 1.71 -5.73
N ARG A 143 -12.26 0.56 -6.32
CA ARG A 143 -12.02 -0.69 -5.59
C ARG A 143 -10.51 -0.91 -5.47
N PRO A 144 -9.91 -0.67 -4.29
CA PRO A 144 -8.49 -0.86 -4.12
C PRO A 144 -8.11 -2.34 -4.08
N VAL A 145 -6.90 -2.63 -4.53
CA VAL A 145 -6.19 -3.88 -4.27
C VAL A 145 -5.27 -3.66 -3.07
N TYR A 146 -5.33 -4.59 -2.13
CA TYR A 146 -4.60 -4.48 -0.86
C TYR A 146 -3.31 -5.30 -0.89
N SER A 147 -2.26 -4.77 -0.29
CA SER A 147 -1.08 -5.58 0.03
C SER A 147 -1.32 -6.45 1.27
N ARG A 148 -0.39 -7.39 1.50
CA ARG A 148 -0.19 -7.97 2.83
C ARG A 148 0.30 -6.89 3.81
N ASP A 149 0.09 -7.14 5.10
CA ASP A 149 0.57 -6.27 6.17
C ASP A 149 2.10 -6.35 6.29
N LEU A 150 2.75 -5.19 6.40
CA LEU A 150 4.13 -5.01 6.81
C LEU A 150 4.16 -4.50 8.26
N VAL A 151 4.97 -5.14 9.10
CA VAL A 151 5.17 -4.68 10.48
C VAL A 151 6.28 -3.63 10.51
N VAL A 152 5.94 -2.43 10.97
CA VAL A 152 6.85 -1.28 11.10
C VAL A 152 7.03 -0.95 12.58
N SER A 153 8.29 -0.87 13.04
CA SER A 153 8.62 -0.48 14.41
C SER A 153 9.28 0.89 14.40
N VAL A 154 8.72 1.81 15.19
CA VAL A 154 9.17 3.20 15.35
C VAL A 154 9.56 3.42 16.80
N ARG A 155 10.75 3.96 17.02
CA ARG A 155 11.29 4.31 18.33
C ARG A 155 11.01 5.78 18.67
N PRO A 156 11.01 6.15 19.96
CA PRO A 156 10.94 7.57 20.33
C PRO A 156 12.13 8.32 19.74
N GLY A 157 11.89 9.43 19.05
CA GLY A 157 12.96 10.33 18.61
C GLY A 157 13.76 10.88 19.79
N ALA A 158 14.97 11.38 19.52
CA ALA A 158 15.83 12.01 20.51
C ALA A 158 15.21 13.35 20.98
N GLY A 159 14.23 13.28 21.87
CA GLY A 159 13.51 14.44 22.41
C GLY A 159 13.34 14.39 23.93
N ILE A 160 13.92 13.40 24.59
CA ILE A 160 14.01 13.37 26.05
C ILE A 160 15.51 13.32 26.35
N PRO A 161 16.12 14.36 26.95
CA PRO A 161 17.43 14.19 27.55
C PRO A 161 17.31 12.99 28.49
N SER A 162 18.26 12.07 28.40
CA SER A 162 18.23 10.91 29.27
C SER A 162 18.15 11.39 30.71
N ILE A 163 17.47 10.67 31.61
CA ILE A 163 17.40 11.05 33.04
C ILE A 163 18.82 11.30 33.62
N ALA A 164 19.86 10.67 33.03
CA ALA A 164 21.26 10.90 33.35
C ALA A 164 21.76 12.33 33.01
N GLU A 165 21.27 12.95 31.93
CA GLU A 165 21.62 14.33 31.56
C GLU A 165 20.95 15.36 32.49
N THR A 166 19.72 15.09 32.95
CA THR A 166 19.05 15.94 33.94
C THR A 166 19.71 15.85 35.32
N LEU A 167 20.10 14.63 35.75
CA LEU A 167 20.78 14.45 37.04
C LEU A 167 22.16 15.13 37.07
N SER A 168 22.91 15.09 35.96
CA SER A 168 24.26 15.68 35.90
C SER A 168 24.22 17.22 35.89
N ALA A 169 23.11 17.83 35.48
CA ALA A 169 22.91 19.28 35.52
C ALA A 169 22.50 19.80 36.92
N GLU A 170 21.91 18.96 37.77
CA GLU A 170 21.50 19.35 39.13
C GLU A 170 22.61 19.18 40.19
N THR A 171 23.69 18.46 39.87
CA THR A 171 24.82 18.22 40.78
C THR A 171 26.11 18.96 40.39
N GLY A 172 26.02 19.94 39.48
CA GLY A 172 27.14 20.79 39.04
C GLY A 172 27.22 22.11 39.78
#